data_AF-A0A956BDM4-F1
#
_entry.id   AF-A0A956BDM4-F1
#
_cell.length_a   1.000
_cell.length_b   1.000
_cell.length_c   1.000
_cell.angle_alpha   90.00
_cell.angle_beta   90.00
_cell.angle_gamma   90.00
#
_symmetry.space_group_name_H-M   'P 1'
#
loop_
_entity.id
_entity.type
_entity.pdbx_description
1 polymer ?
#
loop_
_entity_poly.entity_id
_entity_poly.type
_entity_poly.pdbx_seq_one_letter_code
_entity_poly.pdbx_strand_id
1 'polypeptide(L)'
;MSRVNAILDEASELPVPEQRELALQLLERLEVADVPEATEPRVPGQIDGYWFGAGAEIPTLPPAYDPTGALLCDGGDGLYDGALCLDLVKLEGAWYPLSEAGRYAYAHSSAMLRDERVRFVPAGAPWAASVYEAAYANSLESVQVAASYGAEAQARCRLDYPTVRLKLRKLA
;
A
#
# COMPACT_ATOMS: atom_id res chain seq x y z
N MET A 1 -30.75 19.70 4.12
CA MET A 1 -30.18 19.52 5.46
C MET A 1 -29.98 18.03 5.71
N SER A 2 -28.83 17.64 6.26
CA SER A 2 -28.55 16.23 6.57
C SER A 2 -29.53 15.71 7.61
N ARG A 3 -29.96 14.45 7.50
CA ARG A 3 -30.85 13.76 8.45
C ARG A 3 -30.27 13.78 9.89
N VAL A 4 -28.95 13.89 10.01
CA VAL A 4 -28.23 14.05 11.28
C VAL A 4 -28.52 15.41 11.93
N ASN A 5 -28.58 16.49 11.15
CA ASN A 5 -28.82 17.83 11.70
C ASN A 5 -30.25 17.96 12.23
N ALA A 6 -31.23 17.34 11.59
CA ALA A 6 -32.61 17.32 12.07
C ALA A 6 -32.76 16.55 13.40
N ILE A 7 -32.02 15.45 13.58
CA ILE A 7 -32.03 14.65 14.81
C ILE A 7 -31.34 15.40 15.96
N LEU A 8 -30.26 16.15 15.67
CA LEU A 8 -29.56 16.96 16.67
C LEU A 8 -30.38 18.16 17.13
N ASP A 9 -31.12 18.80 16.22
CA ASP A 9 -32.03 19.90 16.55
C ASP A 9 -33.19 19.41 17.44
N GLU A 10 -33.80 18.27 17.11
CA GLU A 10 -34.88 17.65 17.92
C GLU A 10 -34.39 17.14 19.28
N ALA A 11 -33.16 16.60 19.35
CA ALA A 11 -32.54 16.16 20.60
C ALA A 11 -32.25 17.33 21.57
N SER A 12 -32.02 18.54 21.05
CA SER A 12 -31.69 19.71 21.87
C SER A 12 -32.86 20.18 22.76
N GLU A 13 -34.09 19.75 22.44
CA GLU A 13 -35.31 20.07 23.19
C GLU A 13 -35.62 19.05 24.30
N LEU A 14 -34.88 17.94 24.39
CA LEU A 14 -35.09 16.89 25.40
C LEU A 14 -34.46 17.26 26.76
N PRO A 15 -34.99 16.75 27.89
CA PRO A 15 -34.31 16.79 29.19
C PRO A 15 -32.93 16.14 29.14
N VAL A 16 -31.94 16.70 29.85
CA VAL A 16 -30.53 16.26 29.84
C VAL A 16 -30.30 14.74 29.99
N PRO A 17 -31.05 14.00 30.83
CA PRO A 17 -30.90 12.54 30.91
C PRO A 17 -31.26 11.82 29.60
N GLU A 18 -32.29 12.29 28.91
CA GLU A 18 -32.77 11.71 27.64
C GLU A 18 -31.85 12.09 26.48
N GLN A 19 -31.25 13.28 26.51
CA GLN A 19 -30.19 13.67 25.57
C GLN A 19 -28.99 12.72 25.65
N ARG A 20 -28.60 12.32 26.87
CA ARG A 20 -27.49 11.39 27.10
C ARG A 20 -27.79 10.00 26.58
N GLU A 21 -29.01 9.51 26.78
CA GLU A 21 -29.46 8.20 26.30
C GLU A 21 -29.56 8.18 24.77
N LEU A 22 -30.11 9.22 24.16
CA LEU A 22 -30.17 9.38 22.71
C LEU A 22 -28.77 9.47 22.09
N ALA A 23 -27.84 10.20 22.72
CA ALA A 23 -26.45 10.28 22.25
C ALA A 23 -25.75 8.90 22.27
N LEU A 24 -26.00 8.09 23.30
CA LEU A 24 -25.45 6.73 23.39
C LEU A 24 -26.05 5.81 22.33
N GLN A 25 -27.37 5.86 22.11
CA GLN A 25 -28.03 5.09 21.05
C GLN A 25 -27.58 5.51 19.65
N LEU A 26 -27.30 6.80 19.44
CA LEU A 26 -26.75 7.31 18.17
C LEU A 26 -25.30 6.87 17.96
N LEU A 27 -24.47 6.88 19.00
CA LEU A 27 -23.11 6.36 18.94
C LEU A 27 -23.09 4.86 18.62
N GLU A 28 -23.93 4.06 19.28
CA GLU A 28 -24.07 2.62 19.02
C GLU A 28 -24.58 2.35 17.58
N ARG A 29 -25.47 3.19 17.06
CA ARG A 29 -25.93 3.10 15.66
C ARG A 29 -24.90 3.61 14.65
N LEU A 30 -24.02 4.53 15.04
CA LEU A 30 -22.92 5.03 14.21
C LEU A 30 -21.76 4.03 14.17
N GLU A 31 -21.53 3.26 15.24
CA GLU A 31 -20.55 2.15 15.26
C GLU A 31 -20.96 0.97 14.36
N VAL A 32 -22.24 0.87 13.97
CA VAL A 32 -22.78 -0.16 13.05
C VAL A 32 -22.99 0.35 11.63
N ALA A 33 -22.88 1.67 11.40
CA ALA A 33 -22.81 2.16 10.04
C ALA A 33 -21.43 1.79 9.49
N ASP A 34 -21.39 0.81 8.58
CA ASP A 34 -20.32 0.63 7.61
C ASP A 34 -20.03 2.01 6.98
N VAL A 35 -19.15 2.78 7.60
CA VAL A 35 -18.42 3.83 6.91
C VAL A 35 -17.64 3.01 5.89
N PRO A 36 -17.94 3.11 4.58
CA PRO A 36 -17.13 2.42 3.60
C PRO A 36 -15.70 2.84 3.88
N GLU A 37 -14.90 1.89 4.36
CA GLU A 37 -13.50 2.10 4.68
C GLU A 37 -12.92 2.81 3.47
N ALA A 38 -12.50 4.06 3.68
CA ALA A 38 -12.09 4.92 2.58
C ALA A 38 -11.00 4.14 1.85
N THR A 39 -11.30 3.71 0.63
CA THR A 39 -10.45 2.77 -0.10
C THR A 39 -9.11 3.46 -0.25
N GLU A 40 -8.07 2.88 0.35
CA GLU A 40 -6.78 3.53 0.45
C GLU A 40 -6.32 4.01 -0.92
N PRO A 41 -5.89 5.27 -1.06
CA PRO A 41 -5.63 5.85 -2.37
C PRO A 41 -4.46 5.12 -3.05
N ARG A 42 -4.78 4.24 -4.00
CA ARG A 42 -3.82 3.50 -4.81
C ARG A 42 -3.10 4.43 -5.78
N VAL A 43 -1.85 4.10 -6.11
CA VAL A 43 -1.16 4.73 -7.24
C VAL A 43 -1.55 3.98 -8.53
N PRO A 44 -1.86 4.64 -9.65
CA PRO A 44 -2.13 3.98 -10.93
C PRO A 44 -0.98 3.04 -11.32
N GLY A 45 -1.27 1.78 -11.62
CA GLY A 45 -0.25 0.76 -11.93
C GLY A 45 0.32 0.03 -10.71
N GLN A 46 -0.21 0.29 -9.50
CA GLN A 46 0.15 -0.40 -8.27
C GLN A 46 -0.32 -1.87 -8.27
N ILE A 47 0.62 -2.77 -7.96
CA ILE A 47 0.41 -4.20 -7.76
C ILE A 47 0.68 -4.51 -6.29
N ASP A 48 -0.32 -5.02 -5.59
CA ASP A 48 -0.16 -5.46 -4.21
C ASP A 48 0.47 -6.85 -4.15
N GLY A 49 1.18 -7.14 -3.07
CA GLY A 49 1.81 -8.42 -2.84
C GLY A 49 2.54 -8.50 -1.51
N TYR A 50 3.44 -9.47 -1.43
CA TYR A 50 4.11 -9.82 -0.19
C TYR A 50 5.60 -10.05 -0.46
N TRP A 51 6.41 -9.54 0.46
CA TRP A 51 7.85 -9.71 0.43
C TRP A 51 8.27 -10.90 1.30
N PHE A 52 9.08 -11.79 0.74
CA PHE A 52 9.63 -12.97 1.43
C PHE A 52 11.15 -12.93 1.37
N GLY A 53 11.80 -12.98 2.53
CA GLY A 53 13.25 -13.00 2.64
C GLY A 53 13.90 -14.29 2.12
N ALA A 54 15.22 -14.34 2.13
CA ALA A 54 15.97 -15.54 1.78
C ALA A 54 15.64 -16.66 2.78
N GLY A 55 15.25 -17.84 2.27
CA GLY A 55 14.90 -19.01 3.09
C GLY A 55 13.49 -19.02 3.66
N ALA A 56 12.71 -17.93 3.53
CA ALA A 56 11.30 -17.96 3.90
C ALA A 56 10.53 -18.92 2.97
N GLU A 57 9.66 -19.74 3.56
CA GLU A 57 8.72 -20.56 2.79
C GLU A 57 7.62 -19.65 2.23
N ILE A 58 7.36 -19.75 0.92
CA ILE A 58 6.23 -19.05 0.30
C ILE A 58 5.01 -19.95 0.51
N PRO A 59 3.96 -19.48 1.20
CA PRO A 59 2.77 -20.29 1.43
C PRO A 59 2.08 -20.63 0.11
N THR A 60 1.32 -21.72 0.08
CA THR A 60 0.60 -22.16 -1.12
C THR A 60 -0.58 -21.25 -1.49
N LEU A 61 -1.06 -20.46 -0.52
CA LEU A 61 -2.12 -19.48 -0.67
C LEU A 61 -1.62 -18.10 -0.20
N PRO A 62 -2.17 -17.00 -0.74
CA PRO A 62 -1.92 -15.67 -0.21
C PRO A 62 -2.21 -15.61 1.29
N PRO A 63 -1.38 -14.90 2.09
CA PRO A 63 -1.70 -14.64 3.48
C PRO A 63 -3.05 -13.93 3.66
N ALA A 64 -3.70 -14.13 4.82
CA ALA A 64 -4.99 -13.53 5.13
C ALA A 64 -4.91 -12.10 5.69
N TYR A 65 -3.70 -11.61 5.96
CA TYR A 65 -3.46 -10.24 6.40
C TYR A 65 -3.17 -9.32 5.20
N ASP A 66 -3.25 -8.01 5.40
CA ASP A 66 -3.04 -7.04 4.32
C ASP A 66 -1.68 -7.19 3.61
N PRO A 67 -1.62 -6.95 2.29
CA PRO A 67 -0.37 -6.93 1.54
C PRO A 67 0.71 -6.07 2.21
N THR A 68 1.88 -6.67 2.44
CA THR A 68 3.02 -6.01 3.09
C THR A 68 3.96 -5.33 2.10
N GLY A 69 3.78 -5.59 0.80
CA GLY A 69 4.55 -4.98 -0.27
C GLY A 69 3.66 -4.57 -1.42
N ALA A 70 3.98 -3.46 -2.08
CA ALA A 70 3.39 -3.15 -3.36
C ALA A 70 4.47 -2.67 -4.32
N LEU A 71 4.21 -2.82 -5.61
CA LEU A 71 5.09 -2.39 -6.68
C LEU A 71 4.34 -1.50 -7.63
N LEU A 72 5.03 -0.47 -8.13
CA LEU A 72 4.53 0.32 -9.25
C LEU A 72 5.29 -0.03 -10.53
N CYS A 73 4.59 -0.53 -11.55
CA CYS A 73 5.19 -0.92 -12.83
C CYS A 73 5.36 0.25 -13.79
N ASP A 74 6.39 0.21 -14.62
CA ASP A 74 6.41 1.05 -15.81
C ASP A 74 5.35 0.54 -16.79
N GLY A 75 4.42 1.40 -17.23
CA GLY A 75 3.51 1.07 -18.33
C GLY A 75 2.31 0.15 -18.07
N GLY A 76 2.06 -0.36 -16.85
CA GLY A 76 0.72 -0.76 -16.41
C GLY A 76 0.16 -2.15 -16.77
N ASP A 77 0.89 -3.02 -17.46
CA ASP A 77 0.36 -4.34 -17.90
C ASP A 77 0.70 -5.52 -16.96
N GLY A 78 1.18 -5.23 -15.75
CA GLY A 78 1.54 -6.24 -14.74
C GLY A 78 3.05 -6.47 -14.60
N LEU A 79 3.41 -7.55 -13.91
CA LEU A 79 4.81 -7.97 -13.75
C LEU A 79 5.21 -8.96 -14.84
N TYR A 80 6.44 -8.82 -15.32
CA TYR A 80 7.07 -9.71 -16.29
C TYR A 80 8.55 -9.94 -15.91
N ASP A 81 9.20 -10.94 -16.53
CA ASP A 81 10.62 -11.20 -16.28
C ASP A 81 11.48 -10.02 -16.76
N GLY A 82 12.31 -9.48 -15.88
CA GLY A 82 13.10 -8.28 -16.15
C GLY A 82 12.37 -6.96 -15.91
N ALA A 83 11.11 -6.98 -15.44
CA ALA A 83 10.33 -5.77 -15.16
C ALA A 83 11.05 -4.83 -14.21
N LEU A 84 10.91 -3.53 -14.47
CA LEU A 84 11.43 -2.47 -13.62
C LEU A 84 10.28 -1.81 -12.87
N CYS A 85 10.41 -1.73 -11.54
CA CYS A 85 9.34 -1.24 -10.67
C CYS A 85 9.89 -0.37 -9.54
N LEU A 86 9.00 0.39 -8.89
CA LEU A 86 9.30 1.07 -7.65
C LEU A 86 8.79 0.22 -6.47
N ASP A 87 9.61 0.08 -5.43
CA ASP A 87 9.18 -0.49 -4.15
C ASP A 87 8.23 0.52 -3.47
N LEU A 88 7.01 0.11 -3.16
CA LEU A 88 6.05 0.96 -2.46
C LEU A 88 5.92 0.51 -1.00
N VAL A 89 5.86 1.49 -0.11
CA VAL A 89 5.66 1.28 1.32
C VAL A 89 4.42 2.04 1.79
N LYS A 90 3.68 1.43 2.71
CA LYS A 90 2.46 2.00 3.28
C LYS A 90 2.82 2.86 4.50
N LEU A 91 2.46 4.13 4.46
CA LEU A 91 2.63 5.11 5.55
C LEU A 91 1.30 5.84 5.73
N GLU A 92 0.81 5.90 6.96
CA GLU A 92 -0.40 6.68 7.31
C GLU A 92 -1.61 6.40 6.38
N GLY A 93 -1.79 5.14 5.95
CA GLY A 93 -2.90 4.72 5.09
C GLY A 93 -2.72 5.02 3.59
N ALA A 94 -1.54 5.45 3.15
CA ALA A 94 -1.24 5.68 1.74
C ALA A 94 0.07 5.00 1.30
N TRP A 95 0.16 4.67 0.01
CA TRP A 95 1.32 4.05 -0.60
C TRP A 95 2.29 5.08 -1.17
N TYR A 96 3.56 4.98 -0.80
CA TYR A 96 4.63 5.89 -1.19
C TYR A 96 5.81 5.11 -1.81
N PRO A 97 6.41 5.60 -2.91
CA PRO A 97 7.67 5.05 -3.39
C PRO A 97 8.78 5.15 -2.35
N LEU A 98 9.45 4.03 -2.10
CA LEU A 98 10.55 3.94 -1.16
C LEU A 98 11.72 4.77 -1.66
N SER A 99 12.20 5.70 -0.83
CA SER A 99 13.43 6.45 -1.09
C SER A 99 14.68 5.65 -0.69
N GLU A 100 15.87 6.02 -1.20
CA GLU A 100 17.13 5.42 -0.77
C GLU A 100 17.36 5.52 0.75
N ALA A 101 16.95 6.63 1.38
CA ALA A 101 17.02 6.79 2.83
C ALA A 101 16.18 5.75 3.60
N GLY A 102 15.15 5.19 2.95
CA GLY A 102 14.25 4.21 3.54
C GLY A 102 14.71 2.75 3.42
N ARG A 103 15.80 2.45 2.71
CA ARG A 103 16.27 1.06 2.48
C ARG A 103 16.65 0.29 3.75
N TYR A 104 16.87 1.00 4.84
CA TYR A 104 17.22 0.41 6.13
C TYR A 104 16.01 0.21 7.06
N ALA A 105 14.83 0.70 6.64
CA ALA A 105 13.64 0.73 7.50
C ALA A 105 12.77 -0.53 7.37
N TYR A 106 12.85 -1.24 6.23
CA TYR A 106 12.00 -2.41 5.96
C TYR A 106 12.82 -3.67 5.78
N ALA A 107 12.35 -4.77 6.38
CA ALA A 107 13.08 -6.03 6.42
C ALA A 107 13.52 -6.53 5.02
N HIS A 108 12.63 -6.44 4.03
CA HIS A 108 12.92 -6.86 2.66
C HIS A 108 13.95 -5.95 1.98
N SER A 109 13.82 -4.63 2.13
CA SER A 109 14.78 -3.67 1.58
C SER A 109 16.17 -3.84 2.20
N SER A 110 16.26 -4.03 3.51
CA SER A 110 17.52 -4.27 4.21
C SER A 110 18.15 -5.62 3.89
N ALA A 111 17.33 -6.63 3.61
CA ALA A 111 17.81 -7.93 3.14
C ALA A 111 18.45 -7.81 1.74
N MET A 112 17.83 -7.08 0.81
CA MET A 112 18.42 -6.82 -0.52
C MET A 112 19.76 -6.08 -0.44
N LEU A 113 19.94 -5.18 0.55
CA LEU A 113 21.24 -4.52 0.79
C LEU A 113 22.37 -5.48 1.21
N ARG A 114 22.02 -6.66 1.72
CA ARG A 114 22.96 -7.72 2.12
C ARG A 114 23.10 -8.81 1.06
N ASP A 115 22.69 -8.52 -0.17
CA ASP A 115 22.64 -9.48 -1.29
C ASP A 115 21.79 -10.74 -0.99
N GLU A 116 20.82 -10.64 -0.08
CA GLU A 116 19.88 -11.74 0.16
C GLU A 116 18.85 -11.83 -0.96
N ARG A 117 18.47 -13.07 -1.31
CA ARG A 117 17.44 -13.34 -2.32
C ARG A 117 16.04 -13.07 -1.76
N VAL A 118 15.61 -11.83 -1.91
CA VAL A 118 14.26 -11.39 -1.58
C VAL A 118 13.32 -11.70 -2.75
N ARG A 119 12.13 -12.20 -2.42
CA ARG A 119 11.10 -12.58 -3.38
C ARG A 119 9.84 -11.74 -3.16
N PHE A 120 9.22 -11.31 -4.25
CA PHE A 120 7.91 -10.69 -4.29
C PHE A 120 6.89 -11.67 -4.87
N VAL A 121 5.73 -11.76 -4.23
CA VAL A 121 4.60 -12.52 -4.75
C VAL A 121 3.38 -11.58 -4.81
N PRO A 122 2.85 -11.25 -6.00
CA PRO A 122 1.63 -10.47 -6.13
C PRO A 122 0.46 -11.14 -5.42
N ALA A 123 -0.37 -10.36 -4.75
CA ALA A 123 -1.58 -10.85 -4.08
C ALA A 123 -2.64 -11.37 -5.07
N GLY A 124 -2.52 -11.02 -6.35
CA GLY A 124 -3.41 -11.48 -7.42
C GLY A 124 -3.19 -12.94 -7.84
N ALA A 125 -4.17 -13.51 -8.54
CA ALA A 125 -4.05 -14.85 -9.13
C ALA A 125 -3.32 -14.79 -10.49
N PRO A 126 -2.51 -15.81 -10.84
CA PRO A 126 -2.20 -17.01 -10.04
C PRO A 126 -1.02 -16.79 -9.07
N TRP A 127 -1.27 -17.00 -7.76
CA TRP A 127 -0.30 -16.81 -6.66
C TRP A 127 0.99 -17.61 -6.82
N ALA A 128 0.89 -18.94 -6.93
CA ALA A 128 2.05 -19.83 -6.96
C ALA A 128 2.89 -19.72 -8.25
N ALA A 129 2.33 -19.17 -9.33
CA ALA A 129 2.99 -19.00 -10.63
C ALA A 129 3.47 -17.56 -10.88
N SER A 130 3.52 -16.75 -9.81
CA SER A 130 3.89 -15.34 -9.86
C SER A 130 4.94 -15.01 -8.80
N VAL A 131 6.02 -15.78 -8.75
CA VAL A 131 7.13 -15.52 -7.82
C VAL A 131 8.25 -14.80 -8.55
N TYR A 132 8.62 -13.63 -8.04
CA TYR A 132 9.68 -12.80 -8.61
C TYR A 132 10.80 -12.62 -7.60
N GLU A 133 12.04 -12.90 -7.99
CA GLU A 133 13.19 -12.42 -7.24
C GLU A 133 13.40 -10.93 -7.53
N ALA A 134 13.65 -10.13 -6.49
CA ALA A 134 13.88 -8.70 -6.64
C ALA A 134 15.33 -8.34 -6.31
N ALA A 135 15.88 -7.41 -7.08
CA ALA A 135 17.18 -6.82 -6.86
C ALA A 135 17.14 -5.31 -7.09
N TYR A 136 18.04 -4.56 -6.44
CA TYR A 136 18.18 -3.14 -6.69
C TYR A 136 18.62 -2.88 -8.14
N ALA A 137 17.97 -1.88 -8.76
CA ALA A 137 18.39 -1.25 -10.00
C ALA A 137 18.87 0.18 -9.71
N ASN A 138 19.27 0.91 -10.76
CA ASN A 138 19.62 2.32 -10.61
C ASN A 138 18.42 3.11 -10.09
N SER A 139 18.62 3.81 -8.98
CA SER A 139 17.63 4.72 -8.41
C SER A 139 17.29 5.85 -9.37
N LEU A 140 16.15 6.49 -9.11
CA LEU A 140 15.61 7.55 -9.94
C LEU A 140 15.40 8.82 -9.12
N GLU A 141 15.78 9.96 -9.70
CA GLU A 141 15.32 11.26 -9.21
C GLU A 141 13.81 11.38 -9.41
N SER A 142 13.14 12.21 -8.59
CA SER A 142 11.68 12.37 -8.62
C SER A 142 11.14 12.76 -10.01
N VAL A 143 11.88 13.57 -10.76
CA VAL A 143 11.52 13.95 -12.15
C VAL A 143 11.56 12.77 -13.11
N GLN A 144 12.47 11.81 -12.90
CA GLN A 144 12.55 10.60 -13.71
C GLN A 144 11.41 9.63 -13.37
N VAL A 145 10.98 9.61 -12.10
CA VAL A 145 9.80 8.84 -11.68
C VAL A 145 8.56 9.29 -12.43
N ALA A 146 8.36 10.59 -12.60
CA ALA A 146 7.23 11.14 -13.37
C ALA A 146 7.18 10.61 -14.81
N ALA A 147 8.34 10.55 -15.47
CA ALA A 147 8.45 10.16 -16.87
C ALA A 147 8.16 8.66 -17.10
N SER A 148 8.51 7.80 -16.13
CA SER A 148 8.36 6.34 -16.27
C SER A 148 7.14 5.75 -15.57
N TYR A 149 6.70 6.39 -14.48
CA TYR A 149 5.68 5.85 -13.57
C TYR A 149 4.51 6.82 -13.32
N GLY A 150 4.54 8.01 -13.92
CA GLY A 150 3.44 8.98 -13.88
C GLY A 150 3.55 10.02 -12.76
N ALA A 151 2.78 11.10 -12.93
CA ALA A 151 2.81 12.27 -12.04
C ALA A 151 2.34 11.94 -10.62
N GLU A 152 1.41 11.00 -10.44
CA GLU A 152 0.94 10.62 -9.12
C GLU A 152 2.02 9.90 -8.30
N ALA A 153 2.81 9.04 -8.94
CA ALA A 153 3.96 8.41 -8.30
C ALA A 153 5.01 9.44 -7.89
N GLN A 154 5.30 10.41 -8.78
CA GLN A 154 6.20 11.51 -8.47
C GLN A 154 5.73 12.32 -7.27
N ALA A 155 4.43 12.67 -7.21
CA ALA A 155 3.86 13.48 -6.14
C ALA A 155 4.03 12.84 -4.76
N ARG A 156 4.19 11.51 -4.70
CA ARG A 156 4.41 10.74 -3.48
C ARG A 156 5.88 10.41 -3.22
N CYS A 157 6.80 10.80 -4.10
CA CYS A 157 8.23 10.62 -3.85
C CYS A 157 8.72 11.59 -2.77
N ARG A 158 9.73 11.17 -2.01
CA ARG A 158 10.56 12.12 -1.28
C ARG A 158 11.35 12.99 -2.25
N LEU A 159 11.49 14.27 -1.93
CA LEU A 159 12.19 15.23 -2.78
C LEU A 159 13.68 15.35 -2.44
N ASP A 160 14.08 14.87 -1.27
CA ASP A 160 15.44 14.99 -0.73
C ASP A 160 16.32 13.76 -0.96
N TYR A 161 15.76 12.66 -1.47
CA TYR A 161 16.48 11.43 -1.78
C TYR A 161 15.97 10.80 -3.08
N PRO A 162 16.85 10.11 -3.84
CA PRO A 162 16.41 9.31 -4.98
C PRO A 162 15.43 8.21 -4.56
N THR A 163 14.54 7.86 -5.47
CA THR A 163 13.57 6.77 -5.33
C THR A 163 14.18 5.44 -5.73
N VAL A 164 13.96 4.42 -4.91
CA VAL A 164 14.39 3.05 -5.15
C VAL A 164 13.68 2.49 -6.38
N ARG A 165 14.50 1.97 -7.30
CA ARG A 165 14.03 1.15 -8.41
C ARG A 165 14.50 -0.28 -8.20
N LEU A 166 13.63 -1.24 -8.50
CA LEU A 166 13.91 -2.66 -8.46
C LEU A 166 13.85 -3.24 -9.87
N LYS A 167 14.66 -4.26 -10.09
CA LYS A 167 14.54 -5.17 -11.23
C LYS A 167 14.05 -6.52 -10.73
N LEU A 168 13.04 -7.04 -11.40
CA LEU A 168 12.48 -8.35 -11.08
C LEU A 168 13.01 -9.43 -12.03
N ARG A 169 13.14 -10.64 -11.50
CA ARG A 169 13.39 -11.86 -12.27
C ARG A 169 12.33 -12.89 -11.93
N LYS A 170 11.60 -13.38 -12.93
CA LYS A 170 10.55 -14.38 -12.71
C LYS A 170 11.19 -15.74 -12.41
N LEU A 171 10.74 -16.40 -11.34
CA LEU A 171 11.29 -17.69 -10.91
C LEU A 171 10.44 -18.90 -11.33
N ALA A 172 9.13 -18.70 -11.52
CA ALA A 172 8.16 -19.70 -11.97
C ALA A 172 7.00 -18.97 -12.66
#